data_AF-N8SB08-F1
#
_entry.id   AF-N8SB08-F1
#
_cell.length_a   1.000
_cell.length_b   1.000
_cell.length_c   1.000
_cell.angle_alpha   90.00
_cell.angle_beta   90.00
_cell.angle_gamma   90.00
#
_symmetry.space_group_name_H-M   'P 1'
#
loop_
_entity.id
_entity.type
_entity.pdbx_description
1 polymer ?
#
loop_
_entity_poly.entity_id
_entity_poly.type
_entity_poly.pdbx_seq_one_letter_code
_entity_poly.pdbx_strand_id
1 'polypeptide(L)' 'MPAILCKCGNRLSLGAIPNPNEWLMISDIEYDEFQGEIDSEKLYMKFKSLIICPNCNRLIFFWNDFNHNPIFYKVDNE' A
#
# COMPACT_ATOMS: atom_id res chain seq x y z
N MET A 1 -14.56 -0.47 -11.21
CA MET A 1 -13.40 -1.06 -10.54
C MET A 1 -12.47 0.05 -10.08
N PRO A 2 -12.07 0.07 -8.79
CA PRO A 2 -11.19 1.10 -8.25
C PRO A 2 -9.83 1.08 -8.96
N ALA A 3 -9.28 2.26 -9.21
CA ALA A 3 -8.00 2.43 -9.87
C ALA A 3 -7.37 3.75 -9.45
N ILE A 4 -6.05 3.81 -9.54
CA ILE A 4 -5.28 5.01 -9.27
C ILE A 4 -4.41 5.38 -10.47
N LEU A 5 -4.34 6.68 -10.78
CA LEU A 5 -3.46 7.20 -11.82
C LEU A 5 -2.13 7.61 -11.19
N CYS A 6 -1.05 6.94 -11.59
CA CYS A 6 0.29 7.33 -11.18
C CYS A 6 0.70 8.67 -11.83
N LYS A 7 1.63 9.40 -11.21
CA LYS A 7 2.20 10.64 -11.78
C LYS A 7 2.94 10.43 -13.12
N CYS A 8 3.31 9.21 -13.48
CA CYS A 8 3.85 8.87 -14.81
C CYS A 8 2.77 8.65 -15.89
N GLY A 9 1.48 8.77 -15.55
CA GLY A 9 0.36 8.50 -16.46
C GLY A 9 -0.11 7.05 -16.49
N ASN A 10 0.59 6.11 -15.84
CA ASN A 10 0.14 4.72 -15.77
C ASN A 10 -1.09 4.56 -14.87
N ARG A 11 -2.13 3.87 -15.36
CA ARG A 11 -3.36 3.58 -14.62
C ARG A 11 -3.25 2.20 -13.96
N LEU A 12 -3.27 2.17 -12.63
CA LEU A 12 -3.13 0.95 -11.83
C LEU A 12 -4.52 0.48 -11.39
N SER A 13 -4.87 -0.76 -11.74
CA SER A 13 -6.08 -1.41 -11.24
C SER A 13 -5.87 -1.88 -9.80
N LEU A 14 -6.84 -1.60 -8.92
CA LEU A 14 -6.82 -2.02 -7.51
C LEU A 14 -7.85 -3.12 -7.21
N GLY A 15 -8.44 -3.73 -8.26
CA GLY A 15 -9.52 -4.71 -8.10
C GLY A 15 -9.08 -6.17 -7.99
N ALA A 16 -7.79 -6.47 -8.18
CA ALA A 16 -7.27 -7.84 -8.12
C ALA A 16 -7.11 -8.27 -6.65
N ILE A 17 -7.40 -9.53 -6.33
CA ILE A 17 -7.21 -10.10 -5.00
C ILE A 17 -6.55 -11.48 -5.17
N PRO A 18 -5.27 -11.66 -4.79
CA PRO A 18 -4.34 -10.63 -4.33
C PRO A 18 -3.97 -9.65 -5.44
N ASN A 19 -3.65 -8.40 -5.06
CA ASN A 19 -3.26 -7.36 -6.00
C ASN A 19 -1.74 -7.41 -6.25
N PRO A 20 -1.27 -7.64 -7.49
CA PRO A 20 0.16 -7.81 -7.78
C PRO A 20 1.00 -6.53 -7.59
N ASN A 21 0.37 -5.35 -7.55
CA ASN A 21 1.05 -4.08 -7.36
C ASN A 21 0.95 -3.55 -5.93
N GLU A 22 0.27 -4.27 -5.04
CA GLU A 22 -0.02 -3.83 -3.67
C GLU A 22 0.79 -4.62 -2.66
N TRP A 23 1.36 -3.88 -1.72
CA TRP A 23 2.09 -4.37 -0.59
C TRP A 23 1.37 -3.91 0.66
N LEU A 24 1.29 -4.81 1.64
CA LEU A 24 0.72 -4.52 2.95
C LEU A 24 1.88 -4.17 3.89
N MET A 25 1.83 -2.98 4.48
CA MET A 25 2.89 -2.46 5.34
C MET A 25 2.37 -2.13 6.73
N ILE A 26 3.13 -2.51 7.75
CA ILE A 26 2.85 -2.21 9.15
C ILE A 26 4.13 -1.67 9.77
N SER A 27 4.01 -0.75 10.72
CA SER A 27 5.18 -0.32 11.48
C SER A 27 5.62 -1.43 12.44
N ASP A 28 6.91 -1.47 12.74
CA ASP A 28 7.48 -2.44 13.68
C ASP A 28 6.81 -2.35 15.07
N ILE A 29 6.56 -1.11 15.55
CA ILE A 29 5.88 -0.85 16.82
C ILE A 29 4.45 -1.42 16.81
N GLU A 30 3.67 -1.20 15.74
CA GLU A 30 2.30 -1.73 15.65
C GLU A 30 2.29 -3.25 15.50
N TYR A 31 3.29 -3.83 14.83
CA TYR A 31 3.41 -5.27 14.66
C TYR A 31 3.77 -5.97 15.98
N ASP A 32 4.61 -5.36 16.81
CA ASP A 32 5.05 -5.91 18.10
C ASP A 32 3.91 -6.00 19.14
N GLU A 33 2.80 -5.28 18.92
CA GLU A 33 1.56 -5.43 19.70
C GLU A 33 0.90 -6.81 19.51
N PHE A 34 1.28 -7.56 18.47
CA PHE A 34 0.73 -8.88 18.17
C PHE A 34 1.65 -10.00 18.68
N GLN A 35 1.12 -10.88 19.52
CA GLN A 35 1.86 -12.02 20.09
C GLN A 35 1.02 -13.30 20.09
N GLY A 36 1.68 -14.45 19.94
CA GLY A 36 1.03 -15.76 20.04
C GLY A 36 0.17 -16.12 18.82
N GLU A 37 -1.00 -16.71 19.06
CA GLU A 37 -1.98 -17.02 18.02
C GLU A 37 -2.70 -15.73 17.59
N ILE A 38 -2.46 -15.30 16.36
CA ILE A 38 -2.95 -14.04 15.83
C ILE A 38 -4.12 -14.29 14.88
N ASP A 39 -5.21 -13.57 15.12
CA ASP A 39 -6.30 -13.43 14.18
C ASP A 39 -5.82 -12.64 12.94
N SER A 40 -5.71 -13.35 11.81
CA SER A 40 -5.20 -12.79 10.56
C SER A 40 -6.04 -11.64 10.02
N GLU A 41 -7.35 -11.62 10.28
CA GLU A 41 -8.21 -10.52 9.83
C GLU A 41 -7.93 -9.26 10.66
N LYS A 42 -7.72 -9.41 11.97
CA LYS A 42 -7.34 -8.28 12.84
C LYS A 42 -5.99 -7.70 12.48
N LEU A 43 -5.01 -8.56 12.20
CA LEU A 43 -3.71 -8.12 11.71
C LEU A 43 -3.86 -7.41 10.36
N TYR A 44 -4.68 -7.96 9.46
CA TYR A 44 -4.93 -7.37 8.15
C TYR A 44 -5.45 -5.93 8.24
N MET A 45 -6.36 -5.65 9.18
CA MET A 45 -6.91 -4.29 9.39
C MET A 45 -5.87 -3.26 9.86
N LYS A 46 -4.71 -3.68 10.38
CA LYS A 46 -3.63 -2.76 10.78
C LYS A 46 -2.68 -2.43 9.63
N PHE A 47 -2.66 -3.23 8.57
CA PHE A 47 -1.81 -2.94 7.43
C PHE A 47 -2.28 -1.68 6.69
N LYS A 48 -1.29 -0.92 6.23
CA LYS A 48 -1.43 0.19 5.30
C LYS A 48 -1.10 -0.30 3.90
N SER A 49 -1.90 0.11 2.93
CA SER A 49 -1.64 -0.20 1.53
C SER A 49 -0.54 0.68 0.95
N LEU A 50 0.46 0.02 0.37
CA LEU A 50 1.49 0.61 -0.49
C LEU A 50 1.30 0.07 -1.90
N ILE A 51 1.09 0.96 -2.88
CA ILE A 51 1.05 0.58 -4.29
C ILE A 51 2.37 0.95 -4.96
N ILE A 52 2.96 -0.02 -5.67
CA ILE A 52 4.18 0.17 -6.45
C ILE A 52 3.78 0.31 -7.92
N CYS A 53 4.16 1.42 -8.56
CA CYS A 53 3.92 1.59 -9.99
C CYS A 53 4.97 0.79 -10.80
N PRO A 54 4.58 -0.24 -11.59
CA PRO A 54 5.54 -1.04 -12.36
C PRO A 54 6.22 -0.28 -13.51
N ASN A 55 5.72 0.91 -13.86
CA ASN A 55 6.28 1.71 -14.96
C ASN A 55 7.39 2.67 -14.52
N CYS A 56 7.28 3.24 -13.31
CA CYS A 56 8.24 4.26 -12.84
C CYS A 56 8.72 4.03 -11.41
N ASN A 57 8.38 2.89 -10.81
CA ASN A 57 8.73 2.48 -9.45
C ASN A 57 8.33 3.47 -8.35
N ARG A 58 7.43 4.41 -8.66
CA ARG A 58 6.90 5.37 -7.70
C ARG A 58 6.05 4.62 -6.68
N LEU A 59 6.30 4.92 -5.42
CA LEU A 59 5.54 4.39 -4.29
C LEU A 59 4.34 5.30 -4.03
N ILE A 60 3.18 4.70 -3.86
CA ILE A 60 1.92 5.40 -3.57
C ILE A 60 1.38 4.86 -2.26
N PHE A 61 1.42 5.69 -1.22
CA PHE A 61 1.09 5.29 0.15
C PHE A 61 -0.25 5.84 0.59
N PHE A 62 -1.07 4.96 1.18
CA PHE A 62 -2.34 5.30 1.80
C PHE A 62 -2.20 5.32 3.32
N TRP A 63 -1.66 6.41 3.87
CA TRP A 63 -1.39 6.55 5.31
C TRP A 63 -2.66 6.56 6.17
N ASN A 64 -3.67 7.26 5.67
CA ASN A 64 -4.95 7.52 6.32
C ASN A 64 -6.06 6.93 5.46
N ASP A 65 -6.04 5.62 5.17
CA ASP A 65 -7.05 4.92 4.36
C ASP A 65 -7.21 5.38 2.88
N PHE A 66 -8.12 4.73 2.15
CA PHE A 66 -8.40 4.98 0.73
C PHE A 66 -9.31 6.20 0.46
N ASN A 67 -9.90 6.81 1.49
CA ASN A 67 -10.73 8.02 1.37
C ASN A 67 -9.89 9.29 1.34
N HIS A 68 -8.62 9.21 1.77
CA HIS A 68 -7.69 10.33 1.72
C HIS A 68 -6.78 10.24 0.48
N ASN A 69 -6.29 11.41 0.05
CA ASN A 69 -5.34 11.47 -1.06
C ASN A 69 -4.04 10.75 -0.66
N PRO A 70 -3.55 9.79 -1.47
CA PRO A 70 -2.31 9.11 -1.17
C PRO A 70 -1.11 10.01 -1.40
N ILE A 71 0.00 9.69 -0.74
CA ILE A 71 1.28 10.37 -0.90
C ILE A 71 2.12 9.61 -1.92
N PHE A 72 2.75 10.34 -2.84
CA PHE A 72 3.59 9.77 -3.90
C PHE A 72 5.07 10.00 -3.58
N TYR A 73 5.82 8.93 -3.38
CA TYR A 73 7.26 8.97 -3.16
C TYR A 73 8.00 8.49 -4.41
N LYS A 74 9.04 9.21 -4.81
CA LYS A 74 9.95 8.80 -5.89
C LYS A 74 11.27 8.36 -5.27
N VAL A 75 12.00 7.50 -5.97
CA VAL A 75 13.39 7.24 -5.65
C VAL A 75 14.19 8.52 -5.89
N ASP A 76 15.05 8.87 -4.94
CA ASP A 76 16.02 9.94 -5.11
C ASP A 76 17.17 9.42 -5.98
N ASN A 77 17.62 10.23 -6.93
CA ASN A 77 18.80 9.91 -7.73
C ASN A 77 20.00 10.54 -7.03
N GLU A 78 21.03 9.73 -6.74
CA GLU A 78 22.32 10.21 -6.26
C GLU A 78 23.06 11.04 -7.32
#